data_AF-A0A2S6PM10-F1
#
_entry.id   AF-A0A2S6PM10-F1
#
_cell.length_a   1.000
_cell.length_b   1.000
_cell.length_c   1.000
_cell.angle_alpha   90.00
_cell.angle_beta   90.00
_cell.angle_gamma   90.00
#
_symmetry.space_group_name_H-M   'P 1'
#
loop_
_entity.id
_entity.type
_entity.pdbx_description
1 polymer ?
#
loop_
_entity_poly.entity_id
_entity_poly.type
_entity_poly.pdbx_seq_one_letter_code
_entity_poly.pdbx_strand_id
1 'polypeptide(L)' 'MTTRPASFTEAMADPIRRALFVADLETDLTGGCGLCDTEAIEMCAACGQCRCDTHEDCIRLTP' A
#
# COMPACT_ATOMS: atom_id res chain seq x y z
N MET A 1 -14.86 3.50 -9.54
CA MET A 1 -14.13 2.80 -8.47
C MET A 1 -13.78 1.42 -8.98
N THR A 2 -12.54 1.18 -9.37
CA THR A 2 -12.09 -0.15 -9.78
C THR A 2 -11.80 -0.94 -8.51
N THR A 3 -12.57 -1.97 -8.23
CA THR A 3 -12.34 -2.85 -7.08
C THR A 3 -11.08 -3.68 -7.32
N ARG A 4 -10.15 -3.61 -6.37
CA ARG A 4 -8.91 -4.40 -6.30
C ARG A 4 -9.21 -5.90 -6.51
N PRO A 5 -8.38 -6.64 -7.23
CA PRO A 5 -8.56 -8.10 -7.37
C PRO A 5 -8.42 -8.80 -6.01
N ALA A 6 -9.32 -9.73 -5.69
CA ALA A 6 -9.30 -10.47 -4.43
C ALA A 6 -8.30 -11.64 -4.44
N SER A 7 -7.77 -12.00 -5.60
CA SER A 7 -6.78 -13.07 -5.75
C SER A 7 -5.85 -12.82 -6.94
N PHE A 8 -4.70 -13.50 -6.95
CA PHE A 8 -3.78 -13.49 -8.09
C PHE A 8 -4.45 -13.92 -9.39
N THR A 9 -5.28 -14.97 -9.34
CA THR A 9 -6.04 -15.44 -10.52
C THR A 9 -6.97 -14.37 -11.06
N GLU A 10 -7.66 -13.64 -10.18
CA GLU A 10 -8.54 -12.54 -10.58
C GLU A 10 -7.75 -11.35 -11.15
N ALA A 11 -6.58 -11.05 -10.57
CA ALA A 11 -5.69 -10.00 -11.08
C ALA A 11 -5.23 -10.30 -12.51
N MET A 12 -4.87 -11.54 -12.80
CA MET A 12 -4.34 -11.93 -14.10
C MET A 12 -5.40 -12.09 -15.21
N ALA A 13 -6.68 -12.11 -14.85
CA ALA A 13 -7.79 -12.26 -15.80
C ALA A 13 -8.08 -10.99 -16.61
N ASP A 14 -7.65 -9.82 -16.13
CA ASP A 14 -7.93 -8.52 -16.75
C ASP A 14 -6.70 -7.60 -16.67
N PRO A 15 -6.32 -6.91 -17.76
CA PRO A 15 -5.11 -6.07 -17.78
C PRO A 15 -5.17 -4.88 -16.80
N ILE A 16 -6.35 -4.32 -16.51
CA ILE A 16 -6.49 -3.22 -15.54
C ILE A 16 -6.27 -3.75 -14.12
N ARG A 17 -6.90 -4.88 -13.77
CA ARG A 17 -6.72 -5.52 -12.46
C ARG A 17 -5.29 -5.99 -12.24
N ARG A 18 -4.62 -6.48 -13.29
CA ARG A 18 -3.20 -6.82 -13.23
C ARG A 18 -2.35 -5.60 -12.91
N ALA A 19 -2.60 -4.46 -13.54
CA ALA A 19 -1.86 -3.23 -13.28
C ALA A 19 -2.05 -2.76 -11.82
N LEU A 20 -3.27 -2.81 -11.30
CA LEU A 20 -3.56 -2.50 -9.90
C LEU A 20 -2.82 -3.43 -8.93
N PHE A 21 -2.84 -4.74 -9.20
CA PHE A 21 -2.14 -5.71 -8.37
C PHE A 21 -0.62 -5.50 -8.35
N VAL A 22 -0.02 -5.17 -9.49
CA VAL A 22 1.43 -4.88 -9.57
C VAL A 22 1.76 -3.61 -8.79
N ALA A 23 0.99 -2.54 -8.96
CA ALA A 23 1.20 -1.30 -8.22
C ALA A 23 1.12 -1.51 -6.71
N ASP A 24 0.09 -2.24 -6.24
CA ASP A 24 -0.06 -2.55 -4.82
C ASP A 24 1.14 -3.36 -4.28
N LEU A 25 1.60 -4.35 -5.07
CA LEU A 25 2.74 -5.18 -4.70
C LEU A 25 4.04 -4.38 -4.66
N GLU A 26 4.26 -3.46 -5.59
CA GLU A 26 5.42 -2.56 -5.59
C GLU A 26 5.44 -1.67 -4.34
N THR A 27 4.28 -1.12 -3.95
CA THR A 27 4.14 -0.37 -2.70
C THR A 27 4.43 -1.25 -1.49
N ASP A 28 3.89 -2.46 -1.41
CA ASP A 28 4.17 -3.39 -0.30
C ASP A 28 5.66 -3.76 -0.23
N LEU A 29 6.32 -4.02 -1.36
CA LEU A 29 7.74 -4.41 -1.43
C LEU A 29 8.70 -3.29 -1.03
N THR A 30 8.29 -2.03 -1.23
CA THR A 30 9.07 -0.86 -0.82
C THR A 30 8.84 -0.47 0.64
N GLY A 31 8.02 -1.24 1.38
CA GLY A 31 7.71 -1.00 2.79
C GLY A 31 6.53 -0.06 3.01
N GLY A 32 5.75 0.23 1.95
CA GLY A 32 4.46 0.88 2.01
C GLY A 32 3.32 -0.10 2.27
N CYS A 33 2.09 0.37 2.05
CA CYS A 33 0.89 -0.44 2.07
C CYS A 33 0.10 -0.21 0.79
N GLY A 34 0.16 -1.18 -0.13
CA GLY A 34 -0.59 -1.17 -1.39
C GLY A 34 -2.11 -1.25 -1.18
N LEU A 35 -2.58 -1.74 -0.03
CA LEU A 35 -4.02 -1.73 0.31
C LEU A 35 -4.56 -0.32 0.52
N CYS A 36 -3.77 0.55 1.12
CA CYS A 36 -4.15 1.92 1.44
C CYS A 36 -3.55 2.94 0.47
N ASP A 37 -2.86 2.46 -0.59
CA ASP A 37 -2.07 3.28 -1.51
C ASP A 37 -1.21 4.30 -0.74
N THR A 38 -0.48 3.77 0.25
CA THR A 38 0.32 4.57 1.20
C THR A 38 1.78 4.19 1.02
N GLU A 39 2.59 5.16 0.61
CA GLU A 39 4.03 4.93 0.42
C GLU A 39 4.71 4.68 1.77
N ALA A 40 5.87 4.02 1.75
CA ALA A 40 6.66 3.75 2.95
C ALA A 40 6.92 5.04 3.76
N ILE A 41 7.23 6.14 3.06
CA ILE A 41 7.47 7.46 3.67
C ILE A 41 6.23 8.04 4.36
N GLU A 42 5.03 7.59 4.01
CA GLU A 42 3.78 8.01 4.61
C GLU A 42 3.34 7.11 5.78
N MET A 43 3.98 5.94 5.94
CA MET A 43 3.73 5.04 7.05
C MET A 43 4.38 5.55 8.34
N CYS A 44 3.74 5.31 9.48
CA CYS A 44 4.32 5.68 10.77
C CYS A 44 5.41 4.69 11.17
N ALA A 45 6.62 5.17 11.39
CA ALA A 45 7.77 4.33 11.73
C ALA A 45 7.62 3.64 13.11
N ALA A 46 6.79 4.19 14.01
CA ALA A 46 6.62 3.66 15.36
C ALA A 46 5.67 2.44 15.43
N CYS A 47 4.58 2.44 14.65
CA CYS A 47 3.54 1.41 14.72
C CYS A 47 3.27 0.68 13.40
N GLY A 48 3.89 1.12 12.30
CA GLY A 48 3.69 0.52 10.97
C GLY A 48 2.27 0.69 10.43
N GLN A 49 1.48 1.61 10.98
CA GLN A 49 0.13 1.89 10.49
C GLN A 49 0.16 2.96 9.39
N CYS A 50 -0.74 2.80 8.42
CA CYS A 50 -0.95 3.77 7.35
C CYS A 50 -1.56 5.05 7.94
N ARG A 51 -1.02 6.22 7.55
CA ARG A 51 -1.60 7.54 7.88
C ARG A 51 -1.98 7.71 9.36
N CYS A 52 -1.20 7.13 10.26
CA CYS A 52 -1.44 7.21 11.71
C CYS A 52 -1.32 8.67 12.19
N ASP A 53 -2.36 9.14 12.88
CA ASP A 53 -2.48 10.45 13.52
C ASP A 53 -2.55 10.35 15.06
N THR A 54 -2.46 9.12 15.58
CA THR A 54 -2.74 8.80 16.99
C THR A 54 -1.56 9.07 17.93
N HIS A 55 -0.32 9.05 17.42
CA HIS A 55 0.87 9.27 18.25
C HIS A 55 1.46 10.64 17.97
N GLU A 56 1.62 11.43 19.02
CA GLU A 56 2.32 12.73 19.00
C GLU A 56 3.78 12.60 18.53
N ASP A 57 4.38 11.41 18.71
CA ASP A 57 5.72 11.06 18.25
C ASP A 57 5.74 10.26 16.93
N CYS A 58 4.65 10.18 16.16
CA CYS A 58 4.68 9.48 14.87
C CYS A 58 5.63 10.21 13.90
N ILE A 59 6.85 9.72 13.84
CA ILE A 59 7.82 10.04 12.80
C ILE A 59 7.52 9.21 11.56
N ARG A 60 7.36 9.92 10.44
CA ARG A 60 7.31 9.32 9.10
C ARG A 60 8.69 8.85 8.70
N LEU A 61 8.77 7.78 7.91
CA LEU A 61 10.02 7.35 7.33
C LEU A 61 10.52 8.46 6.40
N THR A 62 11.63 9.10 6.74
CA THR A 62 12.30 10.02 5.83
C THR A 62 12.93 9.21 4.69
N PRO A 63 12.82 9.69 3.44
CA PRO A 63 13.35 9.00 2.26
C PRO A 63 14.87 8.80 2.29
#